data_AF-A0A353TXD7-F1
#
_entry.id   AF-A0A353TXD7-F1
#
_cell.length_a   1.000
_cell.length_b   1.000
_cell.length_c   1.000
_cell.angle_alpha   90.00
_cell.angle_beta   90.00
_cell.angle_gamma   90.00
#
_symmetry.space_group_name_H-M   'P 1'
#
loop_
_entity.id
_entity.type
_entity.pdbx_description
1 polymer ?
#
loop_
_entity_poly.entity_id
_entity_poly.type
_entity_poly.pdbx_seq_one_letter_code
_entity_poly.pdbx_strand_id
1 'polypeptide(L)'
;MGNVKSSLSNMVIVLVIITLVVGAVLGYVYQVTKEPIALSALAKQNEAIELVMPGFNNNPMDEMLEITTDEGLALKLFPAKKDGESIGVAIETVSGKGYGGNIRIMVGMKPDGTIVNYEILEHKETPGLGTRMADWFKPATEGGSEKT
;
A
#
# COMPACT_ATOMS: atom_id res chain seq x y z
N MET A 1 34.56 -14.31 38.59
CA MET A 1 33.83 -15.02 37.49
C MET A 1 32.95 -16.08 38.10
N GLY A 2 31.63 -15.84 38.20
CA GLY A 2 30.70 -16.79 38.79
C GLY A 2 30.45 -17.98 37.86
N ASN A 3 30.72 -19.19 38.35
CA ASN A 3 30.34 -20.44 37.69
C ASN A 3 28.82 -20.59 37.75
N VAL A 4 28.10 -20.07 36.76
CA VAL A 4 26.67 -20.35 36.62
C VAL A 4 26.54 -21.77 36.11
N LYS A 5 26.17 -22.71 36.98
CA LYS A 5 25.89 -24.09 36.57
C LYS A 5 24.71 -24.04 35.59
N SER A 6 24.91 -24.46 34.34
CA SER A 6 23.85 -24.58 33.34
C SER A 6 22.86 -25.68 33.76
N SER A 7 21.88 -25.29 34.56
CA SER A 7 20.68 -26.06 34.85
C SER A 7 19.59 -25.67 33.86
N LEU A 8 18.71 -26.62 33.50
CA LEU A 8 17.56 -26.37 32.63
C LEU A 8 16.77 -25.13 33.10
N SER A 9 16.59 -24.95 34.41
CA SER A 9 15.93 -23.78 34.99
C SER A 9 16.66 -22.47 34.73
N ASN A 10 18.00 -22.44 34.81
CA ASN A 10 18.78 -21.23 34.55
C ASN A 10 18.70 -20.83 33.07
N MET A 11 18.72 -21.79 32.14
CA MET A 11 18.55 -21.50 30.72
C MET A 11 17.16 -20.93 30.42
N VAL A 12 16.10 -21.52 30.99
CA VAL A 12 14.72 -21.05 30.78
C VAL A 12 14.54 -19.63 31.32
N ILE A 13 15.05 -19.33 32.52
CA ILE A 13 14.94 -17.99 33.12
C ILE A 13 15.67 -16.95 32.26
N VAL A 14 16.89 -17.24 31.81
CA VAL A 14 17.66 -16.33 30.95
C VAL A 14 16.95 -16.08 29.63
N LEU A 15 16.39 -17.13 29.01
CA LEU A 15 15.65 -16.99 27.75
C LEU A 15 14.40 -16.12 27.93
N VAL A 16 13.62 -16.33 29.00
CA VAL A 16 12.43 -15.51 29.31
C VAL A 16 12.80 -14.05 29.51
N ILE A 17 13.87 -13.75 30.22
CA ILE A 17 14.31 -12.37 30.44
C ILE A 17 14.70 -11.72 29.11
N ILE A 18 15.49 -12.41 28.29
CA ILE A 18 15.93 -11.89 26.99
C ILE A 18 14.74 -11.68 26.06
N THR A 19 13.81 -12.64 25.96
CA THR A 19 12.63 -12.50 25.10
C THR A 19 11.72 -11.37 25.56
N LEU A 20 11.55 -11.19 26.88
CA LEU A 20 10.78 -10.09 27.43
C LEU A 20 11.41 -8.73 27.08
N VAL A 21 12.73 -8.59 27.24
CA VAL A 21 13.44 -7.36 26.90
C VAL A 21 13.35 -7.07 25.40
N VAL A 22 13.62 -8.05 24.54
CA VAL A 22 13.55 -7.88 23.08
C VAL A 22 12.12 -7.56 22.63
N GLY A 23 11.12 -8.24 23.17
CA GLY A 23 9.72 -7.98 22.87
C GLY A 23 9.28 -6.58 23.28
N ALA A 24 9.70 -6.11 24.46
CA ALA A 24 9.43 -4.75 24.92
C ALA A 24 10.07 -3.68 24.02
N VAL A 25 11.34 -3.89 23.63
CA VAL A 25 12.04 -2.98 22.71
C VAL A 25 11.36 -2.94 21.35
N LEU A 26 11.01 -4.10 20.78
CA LEU A 26 10.34 -4.18 19.47
C LEU A 26 8.95 -3.52 19.51
N GLY A 27 8.18 -3.75 20.57
CA GLY A 27 6.87 -3.13 20.75
C GLY A 27 6.95 -1.61 20.89
N TYR A 28 7.96 -1.10 21.61
CA TYR A 28 8.22 0.34 21.70
C TYR A 28 8.57 0.95 20.35
N VAL A 29 9.50 0.34 19.61
CA VAL A 29 9.88 0.80 18.27
C VAL A 29 8.68 0.80 17.33
N TYR A 30 7.83 -0.23 17.38
CA TYR A 30 6.61 -0.30 16.58
C TYR A 30 5.65 0.86 16.88
N GLN A 31 5.44 1.21 18.15
CA GLN A 31 4.57 2.33 18.51
C GLN A 31 5.09 3.66 17.95
N VAL A 32 6.39 3.90 18.05
CA VAL A 32 7.01 5.13 17.52
C VAL A 32 6.97 5.17 15.99
N THR A 33 7.10 4.03 15.30
CA THR A 33 7.11 3.97 13.82
C THR A 33 5.73 3.89 13.19
N LYS A 34 4.67 3.53 13.93
CA LYS A 34 3.32 3.36 13.39
C LYS A 34 2.75 4.65 12.78
N GLU A 35 2.91 5.78 13.45
CA GLU A 35 2.44 7.08 12.96
C GLU A 35 3.12 7.53 11.66
N PRO A 36 4.47 7.58 11.57
CA PRO A 36 5.12 7.97 10.32
C PRO A 36 4.85 7.00 9.17
N ILE A 37 4.65 5.70 9.44
CA ILE A 37 4.22 4.73 8.43
C ILE A 37 2.82 5.08 7.89
N ALA A 38 1.88 5.43 8.78
CA ALA A 38 0.53 5.82 8.37
C ALA A 38 0.54 7.10 7.52
N LEU A 39 1.32 8.11 7.92
CA LEU A 39 1.47 9.34 7.14
C LEU A 39 2.12 9.07 5.77
N SER A 40 3.15 8.23 5.73
CA SER A 40 3.79 7.83 4.48
C SER A 40 2.83 7.08 3.55
N ALA A 41 1.97 6.23 4.10
CA ALA A 41 0.95 5.52 3.33
C ALA A 41 -0.10 6.48 2.74
N LEU A 42 -0.57 7.45 3.52
CA LEU A 42 -1.50 8.48 3.03
C LEU A 42 -0.86 9.37 1.96
N ALA A 43 0.41 9.76 2.14
CA ALA A 43 1.15 10.52 1.15
C ALA A 43 1.29 9.74 -0.18
N LYS A 44 1.64 8.45 -0.11
CA LYS A 44 1.69 7.57 -1.29
C LYS A 44 0.33 7.43 -1.98
N GLN A 45 -0.74 7.36 -1.20
CA GLN A 45 -2.10 7.27 -1.75
C GLN A 45 -2.46 8.56 -2.51
N ASN A 46 -2.16 9.73 -1.95
CA ASN A 46 -2.34 11.02 -2.62
C ASN A 46 -1.49 11.12 -3.91
N GLU A 47 -0.21 10.76 -3.83
CA GLU A 47 0.70 10.75 -4.98
C GLU A 47 0.20 9.80 -6.08
N ALA A 48 -0.30 8.62 -5.71
CA ALA A 48 -0.87 7.68 -6.65
C ALA A 48 -2.13 8.24 -7.33
N ILE A 49 -3.01 8.93 -6.60
CA ILE A 49 -4.18 9.60 -7.20
C ILE A 49 -3.74 10.62 -8.25
N GLU A 50 -2.69 11.41 -7.96
CA GLU A 50 -2.12 12.37 -8.91
C GLU A 50 -1.49 11.70 -10.14
N LEU A 51 -0.80 10.57 -9.94
CA LEU A 51 -0.21 9.78 -11.03
C LEU A 51 -1.26 9.14 -11.94
N VAL A 52 -2.37 8.66 -11.37
CA VAL A 52 -3.42 7.98 -12.16
C VAL A 52 -4.46 8.94 -12.73
N MET A 53 -4.64 10.10 -12.12
CA MET A 53 -5.59 11.13 -12.53
C MET A 53 -4.95 12.52 -12.39
N PRO A 54 -4.07 12.95 -13.32
CA PRO A 54 -3.45 14.26 -13.22
C PRO A 54 -4.43 15.41 -13.53
N GLY A 55 -4.23 16.57 -12.90
CA GLY A 55 -4.89 17.82 -13.28
C GLY A 55 -6.24 18.10 -12.59
N PHE A 56 -6.58 17.41 -11.51
CA PHE A 56 -7.68 17.81 -10.63
C PHE A 56 -7.29 19.01 -9.77
N ASN A 57 -8.29 19.74 -9.26
CA ASN A 57 -8.12 20.84 -8.31
C ASN A 57 -9.00 20.72 -7.06
N ASN A 58 -9.78 19.65 -6.94
CA ASN A 58 -10.47 19.32 -5.70
C ASN A 58 -9.56 18.55 -4.72
N ASN A 59 -10.10 18.15 -3.56
CA ASN A 59 -9.46 17.20 -2.66
C ASN A 59 -10.18 15.84 -2.76
N PRO A 60 -9.69 14.88 -3.60
CA PRO A 60 -10.37 13.61 -3.81
C PRO A 60 -10.53 12.77 -2.55
N MET A 61 -9.67 12.97 -1.55
CA MET A 61 -9.73 12.27 -0.25
C MET A 61 -10.96 12.66 0.58
N ASP A 62 -11.40 13.91 0.50
CA ASP A 62 -12.55 14.40 1.28
C ASP A 62 -13.87 13.89 0.69
N GLU A 63 -13.87 13.55 -0.60
CA GLU A 63 -15.02 13.02 -1.33
C GLU A 63 -14.95 11.49 -1.50
N MET A 64 -14.16 10.80 -0.66
CA MET A 64 -14.00 9.35 -0.75
C MET A 64 -15.33 8.63 -0.52
N LEU A 65 -15.66 7.71 -1.44
CA LEU A 65 -16.78 6.80 -1.31
C LEU A 65 -16.27 5.37 -1.23
N GLU A 66 -16.89 4.54 -0.39
CA GLU A 66 -16.58 3.12 -0.32
C GLU A 66 -17.78 2.31 -0.79
N ILE A 67 -17.56 1.44 -1.77
CA ILE A 67 -18.56 0.50 -2.26
C ILE A 67 -18.00 -0.91 -2.15
N THR A 68 -18.88 -1.88 -1.91
CA THR A 68 -18.53 -3.29 -1.97
C THR A 68 -19.25 -3.90 -3.16
N THR A 69 -18.51 -4.59 -4.02
CA THR A 69 -19.11 -5.31 -5.15
C THR A 69 -19.90 -6.53 -4.66
N ASP A 70 -20.76 -7.08 -5.51
CA ASP A 70 -21.49 -8.32 -5.21
C ASP A 70 -20.55 -9.51 -4.94
N GLU A 71 -19.32 -9.43 -5.43
CA GLU A 71 -18.25 -10.41 -5.20
C GLU A 71 -17.50 -10.19 -3.87
N GLY A 72 -17.91 -9.22 -3.06
CA GLY A 72 -17.31 -8.89 -1.76
C GLY A 72 -16.02 -8.07 -1.86
N LEU A 73 -15.72 -7.48 -3.02
CA LEU A 73 -14.53 -6.65 -3.21
C LEU A 73 -14.81 -5.22 -2.76
N ALA A 74 -14.05 -4.72 -1.77
CA ALA A 74 -14.11 -3.32 -1.36
C ALA A 74 -13.38 -2.43 -2.38
N LEU A 75 -14.07 -1.39 -2.84
CA LEU A 75 -13.58 -0.37 -3.75
C LEU A 75 -13.71 0.99 -3.07
N LYS A 76 -12.61 1.73 -2.95
CA LYS A 76 -12.64 3.14 -2.52
C LYS A 76 -12.51 4.02 -3.74
N LEU A 77 -13.48 4.88 -3.96
CA LEU A 77 -13.54 5.82 -5.06
C LEU A 77 -13.14 7.20 -4.57
N PHE A 78 -12.24 7.83 -5.31
CA PHE A 78 -11.73 9.17 -5.09
C PHE A 78 -12.07 10.00 -6.34
N PRO A 79 -13.19 10.74 -6.33
CA PRO A 79 -13.61 11.56 -7.46
C PRO A 79 -12.59 12.66 -7.73
N ALA A 80 -12.05 12.70 -8.94
CA ALA A 80 -11.13 13.75 -9.40
C ALA A 80 -11.93 14.78 -10.19
N LYS A 81 -11.94 16.04 -9.71
CA LYS A 81 -12.68 17.15 -10.34
C LYS A 81 -11.73 18.28 -10.71
N LYS A 82 -12.00 18.92 -11.84
CA LYS A 82 -11.33 20.13 -12.28
C LYS A 82 -12.39 21.21 -12.51
N ASP A 83 -12.25 22.32 -11.79
CA ASP A 83 -13.12 23.50 -11.93
C ASP A 83 -14.61 23.18 -11.71
N GLY A 84 -14.90 22.18 -10.87
CA GLY A 84 -16.25 21.70 -10.57
C GLY A 84 -16.76 20.59 -11.49
N GLU A 85 -16.06 20.27 -12.58
CA GLU A 85 -16.40 19.18 -13.49
C GLU A 85 -15.62 17.91 -13.16
N SER A 86 -16.29 16.75 -13.18
CA SER A 86 -15.64 15.45 -12.92
C SER A 86 -14.79 15.04 -14.11
N ILE A 87 -13.47 15.02 -13.92
CA ILE A 87 -12.51 14.57 -14.94
C ILE A 87 -12.31 13.05 -14.89
N GLY A 88 -12.74 12.40 -13.81
CA GLY A 88 -12.69 10.95 -13.62
C GLY A 88 -12.71 10.55 -12.15
N VAL A 89 -12.32 9.32 -11.90
CA VAL A 89 -12.29 8.72 -10.57
C VAL A 89 -11.05 7.85 -10.41
N ALA A 90 -10.34 8.01 -9.29
CA ALA A 90 -9.31 7.07 -8.88
C ALA A 90 -9.95 6.01 -7.96
N ILE A 91 -9.71 4.73 -8.24
CA ILE A 91 -10.33 3.61 -7.55
C ILE A 91 -9.24 2.79 -6.88
N GLU A 92 -9.24 2.73 -5.55
CA GLU A 92 -8.41 1.82 -4.78
C GLU A 92 -9.14 0.50 -4.57
N THR A 93 -8.41 -0.60 -4.76
CA THR A 93 -8.88 -1.92 -4.33
C THR A 93 -7.74 -2.78 -3.81
N VAL A 94 -8.11 -3.80 -3.02
CA VAL A 94 -7.19 -4.79 -2.48
C VAL A 94 -7.59 -6.17 -3.00
N SER A 95 -6.70 -6.78 -3.78
CA SER A 95 -6.86 -8.16 -4.22
C SER A 95 -6.10 -9.10 -3.31
N GLY A 96 -6.79 -10.11 -2.77
CA GLY A 96 -6.18 -11.21 -2.01
C GLY A 96 -5.57 -12.32 -2.87
N LYS A 97 -5.45 -12.13 -4.19
CA LYS A 97 -5.01 -13.15 -5.15
C LYS A 97 -3.51 -13.09 -5.50
N GLY A 98 -2.70 -12.30 -4.78
CA GLY A 98 -1.25 -12.30 -4.97
C GLY A 98 -0.58 -13.54 -4.37
N TYR A 99 0.57 -13.94 -4.92
CA TYR A 99 1.35 -15.08 -4.41
C TYR A 99 2.01 -14.75 -3.07
N GLY A 100 2.50 -13.52 -2.90
CA GLY A 100 3.10 -13.02 -1.66
C GLY A 100 2.09 -12.46 -0.65
N GLY A 101 0.79 -12.46 -1.01
CA GLY A 101 -0.30 -11.92 -0.20
C GLY A 101 -1.09 -10.84 -0.92
N ASN A 102 -1.63 -9.89 -0.16
CA ASN A 102 -2.51 -8.86 -0.71
C ASN A 102 -1.75 -7.90 -1.65
N ILE A 103 -2.42 -7.51 -2.73
CA ILE A 103 -1.97 -6.49 -3.67
C ILE A 103 -2.96 -5.33 -3.60
N ARG A 104 -2.47 -4.15 -3.20
CA ARG A 104 -3.24 -2.91 -3.19
C ARG A 104 -2.90 -2.09 -4.43
N ILE A 105 -3.92 -1.79 -5.23
CA ILE A 105 -3.79 -1.10 -6.51
C ILE A 105 -4.72 0.11 -6.55
N MET A 106 -4.24 1.18 -7.19
CA MET A 106 -4.98 2.39 -7.50
C MET A 106 -5.18 2.45 -9.02
N VAL A 107 -6.40 2.66 -9.50
CA VAL A 107 -6.71 2.73 -10.94
C VAL A 107 -7.43 4.04 -11.25
N GLY A 108 -6.89 4.83 -12.18
CA GLY A 108 -7.53 6.05 -12.67
C GLY A 108 -8.43 5.74 -13.86
N MET A 109 -9.68 6.19 -13.80
CA MET A 109 -10.67 5.95 -14.84
C MET A 109 -11.40 7.25 -15.21
N LYS A 110 -11.54 7.50 -16.52
CA LYS A 110 -12.34 8.61 -17.05
C LYS A 110 -13.84 8.30 -16.95
N PRO A 111 -14.72 9.33 -17.03
CA PRO A 111 -16.17 9.14 -17.03
C PRO A 111 -16.70 8.26 -18.19
N ASP A 112 -15.94 8.14 -19.28
CA ASP A 112 -16.24 7.28 -20.42
C ASP A 112 -15.86 5.79 -20.22
N GLY A 113 -15.30 5.44 -19.05
CA GLY A 113 -14.83 4.09 -18.73
C GLY A 113 -13.40 3.79 -19.19
N THR A 114 -12.71 4.74 -19.82
CA THR A 114 -11.30 4.57 -20.22
C THR A 114 -10.40 4.56 -19.00
N ILE A 115 -9.57 3.52 -18.87
CA ILE A 115 -8.52 3.46 -17.85
C ILE A 115 -7.37 4.38 -18.29
N VAL A 116 -7.07 5.39 -17.47
CA VAL A 116 -5.97 6.35 -17.72
C VAL A 116 -4.64 5.72 -17.38
N ASN A 117 -4.54 5.17 -16.17
CA ASN A 117 -3.33 4.54 -15.63
C ASN A 117 -3.66 3.73 -14.37
N TYR A 118 -2.71 2.97 -13.86
CA TYR A 118 -2.77 2.40 -12.52
C TYR A 118 -1.42 2.54 -11.81
N GLU A 119 -1.47 2.47 -10.48
CA GLU A 119 -0.29 2.52 -9.63
C GLU A 119 -0.43 1.51 -8.49
N ILE A 120 0.68 0.94 -8.05
CA ILE A 120 0.68 -0.12 -7.03
C ILE A 120 1.10 0.48 -5.70
N LEU A 121 0.18 0.47 -4.74
CA LEU A 121 0.39 1.08 -3.42
C LEU A 121 1.18 0.17 -2.49
N GLU A 122 0.86 -1.13 -2.52
CA GLU A 122 1.43 -2.12 -1.60
C GLU A 122 1.37 -3.52 -2.22
N HIS A 123 2.47 -4.26 -2.16
CA HIS A 123 2.51 -5.69 -2.49
C HIS A 123 3.70 -6.36 -1.81
N LYS A 124 3.69 -7.70 -1.73
CA LYS A 124 4.77 -8.52 -1.14
C LYS A 124 5.32 -9.56 -2.11
N GLU A 125 5.19 -9.28 -3.40
CA GLU A 125 5.64 -10.19 -4.46
C GLU A 125 7.16 -10.29 -4.53
N THR A 126 7.63 -11.41 -5.08
CA THR A 126 9.05 -11.68 -5.24
C THR A 126 9.70 -10.67 -6.21
N PRO A 127 10.81 -10.02 -5.80
CA PRO A 127 11.58 -9.12 -6.65
C PRO A 127 11.95 -9.75 -8.00
N GLY A 128 11.78 -9.00 -9.10
CA GLY A 128 12.15 -9.42 -10.45
C GLY A 128 11.16 -10.36 -11.16
N LEU A 129 10.18 -10.90 -10.43
CA LEU A 129 9.06 -11.67 -11.00
C LEU A 129 7.77 -10.86 -10.88
N GLY A 130 7.14 -10.88 -9.71
CA GLY A 130 5.84 -10.24 -9.51
C GLY A 130 5.91 -8.71 -9.39
N THR A 131 7.04 -8.14 -8.98
CA THR A 131 7.22 -6.67 -8.93
C THR A 131 7.06 -6.00 -10.30
N ARG A 132 7.31 -6.73 -11.39
CA ARG A 132 7.20 -6.21 -12.76
C ARG A 132 5.77 -5.85 -13.17
N MET A 133 4.78 -6.27 -12.40
CA MET A 133 3.40 -5.84 -12.60
C MET A 133 3.23 -4.32 -12.44
N ALA A 134 4.16 -3.62 -11.78
CA ALA A 134 4.16 -2.15 -11.72
C ALA A 134 4.43 -1.49 -13.09
N ASP A 135 5.13 -2.20 -13.99
CA ASP A 135 5.60 -1.63 -15.25
C ASP A 135 4.89 -2.24 -16.46
N TRP A 136 4.67 -3.57 -16.46
CA TRP A 136 4.26 -4.31 -17.65
C TRP A 136 2.86 -4.00 -18.19
N PHE A 137 1.93 -3.63 -17.33
CA PHE A 137 0.54 -3.47 -17.75
C PHE A 137 0.14 -2.01 -17.86
N LYS A 138 1.03 -1.07 -17.56
CA LYS A 138 0.71 0.36 -17.62
C LYS A 138 0.27 0.69 -19.05
N PRO A 139 -0.89 1.34 -19.22
CA PRO A 139 -1.34 1.72 -20.56
C PRO A 139 -0.26 2.55 -21.22
N ALA A 140 -0.04 2.33 -22.53
CA ALA A 140 0.93 3.07 -23.29
C ALA A 140 0.55 4.56 -23.26
N THR A 141 1.19 5.31 -22.36
CA THR A 141 1.11 6.77 -22.38
C THR A 141 1.69 7.22 -23.72
N GLU A 142 0.96 8.06 -24.45
CA GLU A 142 1.46 8.71 -25.67
C GLU A 142 2.71 9.54 -25.31
N GLY A 143 3.88 8.90 -25.25
CA GLY A 143 5.16 9.53 -24.86
C GLY A 143 6.13 8.67 -24.04
N GLY A 144 5.79 7.46 -23.60
CA GLY A 144 6.71 6.61 -22.83
C GLY A 144 7.65 5.78 -23.69
N SER A 145 8.92 6.18 -23.82
CA SER A 145 9.94 5.43 -24.57
C SER A 145 10.08 4.00 -24.04
N GLU A 146 9.95 3.04 -24.95
CA GLU A 146 10.40 1.66 -24.80
C GLU A 146 11.88 1.65 -24.42
N LYS A 147 12.19 1.49 -23.13
CA LYS A 147 13.54 1.15 -22.69
C LYS A 147 13.66 -0.36 -22.65
N THR A 148 14.23 -0.87 -23.74
CA THR A 148 14.75 -2.21 -23.94
C THR A 148 15.81 -2.57 -22.89
#